data_AF-A0A429BPL3-F1
#
_entry.id   AF-A0A429BPL3-F1
#
_cell.length_a   1.000
_cell.length_b   1.000
_cell.length_c   1.000
_cell.angle_alpha   90.00
_cell.angle_beta   90.00
_cell.angle_gamma   90.00
#
_symmetry.space_group_name_H-M   'P 1'
#
loop_
_entity.id
_entity.type
_entity.pdbx_description
1 polymer ?
#
loop_
_entity_poly.entity_id
_entity_poly.type
_entity_poly.pdbx_seq_one_letter_code
_entity_poly.pdbx_strand_id
1 'polypeptide(L)'
;MSELPQGDLRLLGHPVARGLLVSSELARVAYVARDGTPRVLPMLFHWNGEEQGTKNVEAADRPGVRMGRIAVRPTWVGVLDFQTRLPGALTRG
;
A
#
# COMPACT_ATOMS: atom_id res chain seq x y z
N MET A 1 -15.82 6.28 -15.01
CA MET A 1 -14.77 6.46 -13.98
C MET A 1 -15.47 6.52 -12.64
N SER A 2 -15.12 5.65 -11.70
CA SER A 2 -15.86 5.49 -10.43
C SER A 2 -15.85 6.78 -9.60
N GLU A 3 -17.02 7.29 -9.20
CA GLU A 3 -17.23 8.47 -8.33
C GLU A 3 -16.93 8.23 -6.84
N LEU A 4 -16.35 7.07 -6.48
CA LEU A 4 -16.01 6.78 -5.09
C LEU A 4 -14.96 7.76 -4.56
N PRO A 5 -15.17 8.35 -3.36
CA PRO A 5 -14.24 9.31 -2.80
C PRO A 5 -12.90 8.65 -2.52
N GLN A 6 -11.83 9.44 -2.63
CA GLN A 6 -10.49 8.96 -2.33
C GLN A 6 -10.43 8.41 -0.89
N GLY A 7 -9.85 7.21 -0.74
CA GLY A 7 -9.73 6.53 0.55
C GLY A 7 -10.90 5.60 0.90
N ASP A 8 -11.96 5.57 0.09
CA ASP A 8 -13.05 4.61 0.26
C ASP A 8 -12.57 3.17 -0.03
N LEU A 9 -12.77 2.25 0.91
CA LEU A 9 -12.35 0.85 0.77
C LEU A 9 -13.01 0.13 -0.41
N ARG A 10 -14.17 0.60 -0.88
CA ARG A 10 -14.84 0.06 -2.07
C ARG A 10 -13.97 0.22 -3.33
N LEU A 11 -13.03 1.18 -3.34
CA LEU A 11 -12.03 1.32 -4.41
C LEU A 11 -11.13 0.10 -4.56
N LEU A 12 -10.94 -0.70 -3.51
CA LEU A 12 -10.15 -1.95 -3.57
C LEU A 12 -10.79 -3.03 -4.46
N GLY A 13 -12.09 -2.89 -4.78
CA GLY A 13 -12.78 -3.75 -5.74
C GLY A 13 -12.43 -3.45 -7.20
N HIS A 14 -11.81 -2.31 -7.50
CA HIS A 14 -11.47 -1.94 -8.87
C HIS A 14 -10.37 -2.86 -9.45
N PRO A 15 -10.44 -3.26 -10.73
CA PRO A 15 -9.45 -4.16 -11.33
C PRO A 15 -8.00 -3.70 -11.17
N VAL A 16 -7.75 -2.39 -11.29
CA VAL A 16 -6.41 -1.81 -11.06
C VAL A 16 -5.96 -2.01 -9.61
N ALA A 17 -6.82 -1.77 -8.63
CA ALA A 17 -6.49 -1.97 -7.22
C ALA A 17 -6.19 -3.44 -6.92
N ARG A 18 -6.99 -4.37 -7.48
CA ARG A 18 -6.74 -5.81 -7.39
C ARG A 18 -5.40 -6.21 -7.99
N GLY A 19 -5.06 -5.68 -9.17
CA GLY A 19 -3.77 -5.92 -9.81
C GLY A 19 -2.58 -5.43 -8.96
N LEU A 20 -2.71 -4.26 -8.34
CA LEU A 20 -1.68 -3.71 -7.45
C LEU A 20 -1.49 -4.54 -6.17
N LEU A 21 -2.58 -5.01 -5.56
CA LEU A 21 -2.51 -5.79 -4.32
C LEU A 21 -1.72 -7.10 -4.48
N VAL A 22 -1.71 -7.68 -5.67
CA VAL A 22 -0.99 -8.94 -5.98
C VAL A 22 0.32 -8.71 -6.73
N SER A 23 0.71 -7.45 -6.95
CA SER A 23 1.92 -7.09 -7.67
C SER A 23 3.18 -7.36 -6.83
N SER A 24 4.30 -7.62 -7.51
CA SER A 24 5.63 -7.69 -6.89
C SER A 24 6.31 -6.32 -6.76
N GLU A 25 5.65 -5.24 -7.20
CA GLU A 25 6.15 -3.88 -7.02
C GLU A 25 6.25 -3.52 -5.53
N LEU A 26 7.32 -2.81 -5.15
CA LEU A 26 7.47 -2.33 -3.78
C LEU A 26 6.36 -1.31 -3.46
N ALA A 27 5.65 -1.55 -2.36
CA ALA A 27 4.74 -0.54 -1.82
C ALA A 27 5.56 0.65 -1.32
N ARG A 28 5.06 1.86 -1.55
CA ARG A 28 5.66 3.09 -1.05
C ARG A 28 4.73 3.69 -0.02
N VAL A 29 5.22 3.83 1.21
CA VAL A 29 4.47 4.46 2.29
C VAL A 29 4.92 5.90 2.44
N ALA A 30 4.04 6.82 2.05
CA ALA A 30 4.21 8.23 2.34
C ALA A 30 3.68 8.53 3.76
N TYR A 31 4.45 9.26 4.56
CA TYR A 31 4.05 9.66 5.91
C TYR A 31 4.69 11.01 6.27
N VAL A 32 4.15 11.66 7.30
CA VAL A 32 4.76 12.85 7.92
C VAL A 32 5.51 12.38 9.15
N ALA A 33 6.81 12.63 9.20
CA ALA A 33 7.65 12.28 10.34
C ALA A 33 7.32 13.15 11.57
N ARG A 34 7.83 12.77 12.75
CA ARG A 34 7.57 13.50 14.01
C ARG A 34 8.04 14.96 13.98
N ASP A 35 9.01 15.27 13.13
CA ASP A 35 9.53 16.62 12.89
C ASP A 35 8.68 17.44 11.88
N GLY A 36 7.58 16.88 11.38
CA GLY A 36 6.71 17.51 10.39
C GLY A 36 7.15 17.33 8.93
N THR A 37 8.30 16.69 8.66
CA THR A 37 8.78 16.51 7.28
C THR A 37 8.09 15.34 6.56
N PRO A 38 7.65 15.51 5.30
CA PRO A 38 7.12 14.40 4.50
C PRO A 38 8.25 13.43 4.13
N ARG A 39 7.99 12.12 4.23
CA ARG A 39 8.92 11.03 3.92
C ARG A 39 8.21 9.98 3.08
N VAL A 40 8.96 9.28 2.23
CA VAL A 40 8.49 8.12 1.46
C VAL A 40 9.46 6.96 1.70
N LEU A 41 8.93 5.83 2.16
CA LEU A 41 9.70 4.61 2.39
C LEU A 41 9.22 3.49 1.46
N PRO A 42 10.08 2.92 0.61
CA PRO A 42 9.76 1.69 -0.11
C PRO A 42 9.81 0.50 0.86
N MET A 43 8.83 -0.39 0.78
CA MET A 43 8.78 -1.62 1.55
C MET A 43 8.20 -2.76 0.72
N LEU A 44 8.67 -3.97 1.01
CA LEU A 44 7.99 -5.17 0.58
C LEU A 44 6.62 -5.22 1.28
N PHE A 45 5.58 -5.43 0.49
CA PHE A 45 4.22 -5.58 0.96
C PHE A 45 3.63 -6.84 0.33
N HIS A 46 2.84 -7.56 1.11
CA HIS A 46 2.12 -8.72 0.64
C HIS A 46 0.67 -8.67 1.14
N TRP A 47 -0.28 -8.67 0.21
CA TRP A 47 -1.70 -8.72 0.54
C TRP A 47 -2.15 -10.17 0.76
N ASN A 48 -2.56 -10.49 1.98
CA ASN A 48 -3.00 -11.82 2.38
C ASN A 48 -4.52 -12.00 2.44
N GLY A 49 -5.29 -11.01 1.95
CA GLY A 49 -6.75 -11.01 2.10
C GLY A 49 -7.24 -10.48 3.44
N GLU A 50 -8.54 -10.19 3.49
CA GLU A 50 -9.19 -9.56 4.65
C GLU A 50 -9.21 -10.48 5.87
N GLU A 51 -9.55 -11.76 5.69
CA GLU A 51 -9.59 -12.75 6.78
C GLU A 51 -8.23 -12.87 7.48
N GLN A 52 -7.14 -12.96 6.71
CA GLN A 52 -5.80 -13.01 7.29
C GLN A 52 -5.41 -11.68 7.94
N GLY A 53 -5.84 -10.55 7.36
CA GLY A 53 -5.69 -9.22 7.97
C GLY A 53 -6.28 -9.15 9.37
N THR A 54 -7.52 -9.62 9.53
CA THR A 54 -8.20 -9.68 10.84
C THR A 54 -7.42 -10.53 11.83
N LYS A 55 -6.99 -11.74 11.44
CA LYS A 55 -6.17 -12.63 12.28
C LYS A 55 -4.85 -11.97 12.71
N ASN A 56 -4.22 -11.21 11.81
CA ASN A 56 -2.97 -10.51 12.11
C ASN A 56 -3.19 -9.38 13.14
N VAL A 57 -4.29 -8.64 13.04
CA VAL A 57 -4.64 -7.59 14.01
C VAL A 57 -4.90 -8.20 15.38
N GLU A 58 -5.70 -9.26 15.46
CA GLU A 58 -5.96 -9.98 16.72
C GLU A 58 -4.67 -10.53 17.33
N ALA A 59 -3.75 -11.05 16.52
CA ALA A 59 -2.45 -11.52 16.99
C ALA A 59 -1.57 -10.40 17.54
N ALA A 60 -1.65 -9.21 16.95
CA ALA A 60 -0.88 -8.04 17.39
C ALA A 60 -1.40 -7.44 18.70
N ASP A 61 -2.70 -7.57 18.99
CA ASP A 61 -3.35 -6.99 20.19
C ASP A 61 -3.24 -7.88 21.45
N ARG A 62 -2.31 -8.85 21.46
CA ARG A 62 -2.06 -9.73 22.62
C ARG A 62 -1.09 -9.12 23.63
N PRO A 63 -1.36 -9.28 24.95
CA PRO A 63 -0.39 -8.92 25.99
C PRO A 63 0.95 -9.66 25.78
N GLY A 64 2.07 -8.93 25.82
CA GLY A 64 3.41 -9.51 25.70
C GLY A 64 4.01 -9.55 24.28
N VAL A 65 3.29 -9.08 23.26
CA VAL A 65 3.88 -8.84 21.92
C VAL A 65 4.94 -7.73 22.04
N ARG A 66 6.21 -8.09 21.85
CA ARG A 66 7.36 -7.15 21.90
C ARG A 66 7.50 -6.26 20.65
N MET A 67 6.66 -6.47 19.65
CA MET A 67 6.63 -5.69 18.42
C MET A 67 5.90 -4.37 18.69
N GLY A 68 6.57 -3.23 18.50
CA GLY A 68 5.93 -1.92 18.65
C GLY A 68 4.88 -1.71 17.55
N ARG A 69 3.61 -1.58 17.94
CA ARG A 69 2.53 -1.23 16.99
C ARG A 69 2.68 0.24 16.59
N ILE A 70 3.12 0.49 15.37
CA ILE A 70 3.06 1.83 14.77
C ILE A 70 1.66 1.98 14.17
N ALA A 71 0.73 2.52 14.97
CA ALA A 71 -0.56 2.95 14.45
C ALA A 71 -0.39 4.32 13.80
N VAL A 72 -0.32 4.35 12.47
CA VAL A 72 -0.39 5.60 11.73
C VAL A 72 -1.86 5.90 11.48
N ARG A 73 -2.32 7.10 11.83
CA ARG A 73 -3.57 7.67 11.30
C ARG A 73 -3.20 8.62 10.17
N PRO A 74 -3.01 8.10 8.94
CA PRO A 74 -2.71 8.98 7.82
C PRO A 74 -3.93 9.85 7.52
N THR A 75 -3.70 11.14 7.30
CA THR A 75 -4.70 12.02 6.68
C THR A 75 -4.83 11.75 5.18
N TRP A 76 -3.81 11.12 4.57
CA TRP A 76 -3.77 10.73 3.17
C TRP A 76 -2.86 9.52 2.97
N VAL A 77 -3.27 8.60 2.09
CA VAL A 77 -2.43 7.50 1.58
C VAL A 77 -2.58 7.49 0.06
N GLY A 78 -1.47 7.36 -0.65
CA GLY A 78 -1.43 7.16 -2.09
C GLY A 78 -0.42 6.10 -2.47
N VAL A 79 -0.79 5.24 -3.41
CA VAL A 79 0.09 4.27 -4.04
C VAL A 79 0.47 4.84 -5.40
N LEU A 80 1.75 5.19 -5.59
CA LEU A 80 2.28 5.49 -6.92
C LEU A 80 2.75 4.19 -7.57
N ASP A 81 2.15 3.85 -8.70
CA ASP A 81 2.63 2.83 -9.61
C ASP A 81 3.18 3.50 -10.88
N PHE A 82 4.32 3.01 -11.38
CA PHE A 82 4.93 3.44 -12.62
C PHE A 82 4.80 2.30 -13.63
N GLN A 83 3.60 2.09 -14.18
CA GLN A 83 3.34 0.99 -15.13
C GLN A 83 4.09 1.10 -16.46
N THR A 84 4.76 2.21 -16.76
CA THR A 84 5.59 2.29 -17.97
C THR A 84 6.96 1.68 -17.69
N ARG A 85 7.13 0.39 -18.03
CA ARG A 85 8.43 -0.07 -18.52
C ARG A 85 8.81 0.85 -19.68
N LEU A 86 10.07 1.29 -19.72
CA LEU A 86 10.65 2.04 -20.85
C LEU A 86 10.16 1.42 -22.18
N PRO A 87 9.74 2.21 -23.18
CA PRO A 87 9.40 1.66 -24.48
C PRO A 87 10.57 0.79 -24.95
N GLY A 88 10.26 -0.45 -25.35
CA GLY A 88 11.27 -1.39 -25.83
C GLY A 88 12.16 -0.73 -26.87
N ALA A 89 13.47 -1.01 -26.81
CA ALA A 89 14.44 -0.46 -27.75
C ALA A 89 13.90 -0.58 -29.18
N LEU A 90 13.79 0.57 -29.86
CA LEU A 90 13.45 0.63 -31.28
C LEU A 90 14.39 -0.31 -32.04
N THR A 91 13.90 -1.48 -32.44
CA THR A 91 14.61 -2.31 -33.41
C THR A 91 14.59 -1.57 -34.73
N ARG A 92 15.73 -0.96 -35.05
CA ARG A 92 16.02 -0.40 -36.37
C ARG A 92 15.99 -1.56 -37.36
N GLY A 93 15.15 -1.45 -38.40
CA GLY A 93 15.04 -2.41 -39.49
C GLY A 93 16.28 -2.48 -40.38
#